data_AF-A0A6B2VD49-F1
#
_entry.id   AF-A0A6B2VD49-F1
#
_cell.length_a   1.000
_cell.length_b   1.000
_cell.length_c   1.000
_cell.angle_alpha   90.00
_cell.angle_beta   90.00
_cell.angle_gamma   90.00
#
_symmetry.space_group_name_H-M   'P 1'
#
loop_
_entity.id
_entity.type
_entity.pdbx_description
1 polymer ?
#
loop_
_entity_poly.entity_id
_entity_poly.type
_entity_poly.pdbx_seq_one_letter_code
_entity_poly.pdbx_strand_id
1 'polypeptide(L)' 'MAQWTSAMGATQLARLLNSQQERPAGPGARRPPAYRALADGVRLLVLEGRVPVAARL' A
#
# COMPACT_ATOMS: atom_id res chain seq x y z
N MET A 1 -4.31 17.10 -17.63
CA MET A 1 -4.43 16.93 -16.17
C MET A 1 -4.73 15.47 -15.89
N ALA A 2 -4.10 14.83 -14.90
CA ALA A 2 -4.46 13.46 -14.54
C ALA A 2 -5.92 13.42 -14.05
N GLN A 3 -6.80 12.72 -14.77
CA GLN A 3 -8.19 12.56 -14.39
C GLN A 3 -8.28 11.46 -13.34
N TRP A 4 -8.61 11.84 -12.11
CA TRP A 4 -8.86 10.88 -11.02
C TRP A 4 -10.25 10.27 -11.21
N THR A 5 -10.30 8.94 -11.32
CA THR A 5 -11.56 8.22 -11.61
C THR A 5 -12.20 7.63 -10.36
N SER A 6 -11.47 7.60 -9.24
CA SER A 6 -11.94 7.07 -7.96
C SER A 6 -11.20 7.72 -6.79
N ALA A 7 -11.75 7.62 -5.58
CA ALA A 7 -11.12 8.02 -4.34
C ALA A 7 -11.15 6.87 -3.34
N MET A 8 -9.99 6.55 -2.75
CA MET A 8 -9.88 5.58 -1.66
C MET A 8 -9.54 6.30 -0.37
N GLY A 9 -10.31 6.02 0.68
CA GLY A 9 -10.05 6.59 2.00
C GLY A 9 -8.92 5.89 2.73
N ALA A 10 -8.25 6.63 3.62
CA ALA A 10 -7.14 6.13 4.46
C ALA A 10 -7.50 4.86 5.23
N THR A 11 -8.71 4.75 5.78
CA THR A 11 -9.17 3.57 6.55
C THR A 11 -9.34 2.32 5.66
N GLN A 12 -9.76 2.51 4.40
CA GLN A 12 -9.86 1.39 3.45
C GLN A 12 -8.46 0.94 3.02
N LEU A 13 -7.57 1.90 2.73
CA LEU A 13 -6.19 1.60 2.38
C LEU A 13 -5.45 0.91 3.53
N ALA A 14 -5.62 1.36 4.77
CA ALA A 14 -5.02 0.75 5.95
C ALA A 14 -5.47 -0.71 6.13
N ARG A 15 -6.75 -1.02 5.91
CA ARG A 15 -7.25 -2.40 5.96
C ARG A 15 -6.58 -3.29 4.91
N LEU A 16 -6.43 -2.80 3.68
CA LEU A 16 -5.75 -3.53 2.61
C LEU A 16 -4.27 -3.74 2.93
N LEU A 17 -3.56 -2.71 3.40
CA LEU A 17 -2.15 -2.81 3.78
C LEU A 17 -1.93 -3.80 4.93
N ASN A 18 -2.79 -3.78 5.94
CA ASN A 18 -2.73 -4.72 7.07
C ASN A 18 -3.01 -6.17 6.62
N SER A 19 -3.91 -6.39 5.65
CA SER A 19 -4.17 -7.73 5.10
C SER A 19 -2.99 -8.32 4.33
N GLN A 20 -2.06 -7.48 3.84
CA GLN A 20 -0.84 -7.93 3.14
C GLN A 20 0.35 -8.14 4.08
N GLN A 21 0.30 -7.61 5.31
CA GLN A 21 1.38 -7.74 6.30
C GLN A 21 1.35 -9.11 7.01
N GLU A 22 1.41 -10.20 6.25
CA GLU A 22 1.49 -11.56 6.82
C GLU A 22 2.89 -11.92 7.35
N ARG A 23 3.93 -11.14 7.05
CA ARG A 23 5.31 -11.47 7.44
C ARG A 23 6.02 -10.25 8.05
N PRO A 24 6.19 -10.19 9.38
CA PRO A 24 7.17 -9.27 9.96
C PRO A 24 8.56 -9.64 9.42
N ALA A 25 9.35 -8.63 9.05
CA ALA A 25 10.74 -8.82 8.67
C ALA A 25 11.46 -9.61 9.79
N GLY A 26 12.07 -10.74 9.42
CA GLY A 26 12.70 -11.65 10.37
C GLY A 26 13.74 -10.95 11.26
N PRO A 27 13.99 -11.47 12.48
CA PRO A 27 14.95 -10.88 13.40
C PRO A 27 16.33 -10.82 12.74
N GLY A 28 16.90 -9.61 12.62
CA GLY A 28 18.23 -9.36 12.06
C GLY A 28 18.26 -8.54 10.77
N ALA A 29 17.13 -8.32 10.09
CA ALA A 29 17.07 -7.41 8.95
C ALA A 29 16.95 -5.94 9.43
N ARG A 30 17.74 -5.03 8.86
CA ARG A 30 17.60 -3.59 9.11
C ARG A 30 16.18 -3.18 8.72
N ARG A 31 15.37 -2.78 9.72
CA ARG A 31 13.98 -2.37 9.49
C ARG A 31 13.97 -1.24 8.44
N PRO A 32 13.27 -1.41 7.31
CA PRO A 32 13.20 -0.36 6.32
C PRO A 32 12.50 0.87 6.91
N PRO A 33 12.80 2.09 6.42
CA PRO A 33 12.06 3.29 6.80
C PRO A 33 10.56 3.08 6.63
N ALA A 34 9.75 3.66 7.51
CA ALA A 34 8.30 3.46 7.51
C ALA A 34 7.64 3.83 6.17
N TYR A 35 8.08 4.93 5.55
CA TYR A 35 7.59 5.34 4.22
C TYR A 35 7.92 4.33 3.12
N ARG A 36 9.03 3.59 3.24
CA ARG A 36 9.45 2.61 2.24
C ARG A 36 8.56 1.38 2.29
N ALA A 37 8.34 0.85 3.50
CA ALA A 37 7.42 -0.27 3.70
C ALA A 37 6.00 0.09 3.24
N LEU A 38 5.57 1.34 3.47
CA LEU A 38 4.29 1.85 2.98
C LEU A 38 4.25 1.86 1.44
N ALA A 39 5.25 2.44 0.78
CA ALA A 39 5.32 2.53 -0.68
C ALA A 39 5.35 1.14 -1.34
N ASP A 40 6.09 0.20 -0.76
CA ASP A 40 6.17 -1.19 -1.24
C ASP A 40 4.80 -1.88 -1.12
N GLY A 41 4.09 -1.68 0.00
CA GLY A 41 2.73 -2.18 0.19
C GLY A 41 1.73 -1.60 -0.82
N VAL A 42 1.76 -0.28 -1.04
CA VAL A 42 0.90 0.38 -2.06
C VAL A 42 1.22 -0.13 -3.46
N ARG A 43 2.51 -0.26 -3.82
CA ARG A 43 2.94 -0.80 -5.11
C ARG A 43 2.35 -2.19 -5.35
N LEU A 44 2.42 -3.05 -4.34
CA LEU A 44 1.91 -4.41 -4.43
C LEU A 44 0.37 -4.42 -4.61
N LEU A 45 -0.36 -3.59 -3.86
CA LEU A 45 -1.82 -3.46 -4.01
C LEU A 45 -2.25 -2.94 -5.40
N VAL A 46 -1.46 -2.06 -6.03
CA VAL A 46 -1.73 -1.59 -7.40
C VAL A 46 -1.46 -2.71 -8.41
N LEU A 47 -0.37 -3.46 -8.26
CA LEU A 47 -0.04 -4.58 -9.14
C LEU A 47 -1.06 -5.72 -9.05
N GLU A 48 -1.63 -5.95 -7.87
CA GLU A 48 -2.72 -6.92 -7.67
C GLU A 48 -4.11 -6.39 -8.07
N GLY A 49 -4.22 -5.12 -8.49
CA GLY A 49 -5.47 -4.49 -8.89
C GLY A 49 -6.42 -4.16 -7.72
N ARG A 50 -5.96 -4.29 -6.47
CA ARG A 50 -6.75 -3.97 -5.27
C ARG A 50 -6.85 -2.46 -5.03
N VAL A 51 -5.88 -1.69 -5.50
CA VAL A 51 -5.93 -0.22 -5.58
C VAL A 51 -6.02 0.18 -7.06
N PRO A 52 -7.11 0.85 -7.50
CA PRO A 52 -7.27 1.25 -8.90
C PRO A 52 -6.21 2.25 -9.35
N VAL A 53 -5.77 2.12 -10.60
CA VAL A 53 -4.94 3.16 -11.24
C VAL A 53 -5.78 4.43 -11.38
N ALA A 54 -5.16 5.59 -11.14
CA ALA A 54 -5.83 6.89 -11.05
C ALA A 54 -6.81 7.06 -9.87
N ALA A 55 -6.73 6.18 -8.85
CA ALA A 55 -7.38 6.44 -7.57
C ALA A 55 -6.63 7.53 -6.78
N ARG A 56 -7.37 8.47 -6.20
CA ARG A 56 -6.86 9.41 -5.22
C ARG A 56 -6.80 8.74 -3.84
N LEU A 57 -5.66 8.85 -3.16
CA LEU A 57 -5.41 8.30 -1.83
C LEU A 57 -5.47 9.40 -0.75
#